data_AF-A0A1G0JYC1-F1
#
_entry.id   AF-A0A1G0JYC1-F1
#
_cell.length_a   1.000
_cell.length_b   1.000
_cell.length_c   1.000
_cell.angle_alpha   90.00
_cell.angle_beta   90.00
_cell.angle_gamma   90.00
#
_symmetry.space_group_name_H-M   'P 1'
#
loop_
_entity.id
_entity.type
_entity.pdbx_description
1 polymer ?
#
loop_
_entity_poly.entity_id
_entity_poly.type
_entity_poly.pdbx_seq_one_letter_code
_entity_poly.pdbx_strand_id
1 'polypeptide(L)'
;MLRGSPQTHSPQVSMERIPEFVGNHLFLVSLFVALLVMLAWNLFGASLTGVEEVDAVDATLLINKEGGLVVDVRGAEEFAAGHIINALNLPLADMDARRGELDKYKDKPVIAVCGSGPSAARAV
;
A
#
# COMPACT_ATOMS: atom_id res chain seq x y z
N MET A 1 -64.19 30.13 -1.98
CA MET A 1 -63.49 28.95 -1.41
C MET A 1 -62.90 28.14 -2.55
N LEU A 2 -61.62 28.32 -2.90
CA LEU A 2 -60.88 27.37 -3.75
C LEU A 2 -59.43 27.36 -3.24
N ARG A 3 -59.15 26.51 -2.25
CA ARG A 3 -57.80 26.30 -1.72
C ARG A 3 -57.19 25.14 -2.50
N GLY A 4 -56.37 25.44 -3.49
CA GLY A 4 -55.52 24.45 -4.14
C GLY A 4 -54.55 23.86 -3.10
N SER A 5 -54.57 22.54 -2.95
CA SER A 5 -53.59 21.81 -2.18
C SER A 5 -52.22 21.86 -2.88
N PRO A 6 -51.11 22.09 -2.16
CA PRO A 6 -49.79 22.04 -2.75
C PRO A 6 -49.40 20.58 -3.00
N GLN A 7 -49.11 20.23 -4.25
CA GLN A 7 -48.51 18.94 -4.58
C GLN A 7 -47.07 18.92 -4.06
N THR A 8 -46.86 18.34 -2.89
CA THR A 8 -45.52 18.11 -2.33
C THR A 8 -44.87 16.97 -3.10
N HIS A 9 -44.00 17.32 -4.05
CA HIS A 9 -43.11 16.37 -4.70
C HIS A 9 -42.09 15.87 -3.67
N SER A 10 -42.40 14.75 -3.01
CA SER A 10 -41.41 13.99 -2.25
C SER A 10 -40.38 13.43 -3.24
N PRO A 11 -39.08 13.73 -3.11
CA PRO A 11 -38.06 13.09 -3.94
C PRO A 11 -37.91 11.65 -3.47
N GLN A 12 -38.80 10.77 -3.95
CA GLN A 12 -38.71 9.34 -3.73
C GLN A 12 -37.51 8.84 -4.53
N VAL A 13 -36.37 8.63 -3.88
CA VAL A 13 -35.26 7.86 -4.45
C VAL A 13 -35.71 6.40 -4.44
N SER A 14 -36.54 6.02 -5.41
CA SER A 14 -36.96 4.64 -5.60
C SER A 14 -35.77 3.84 -6.13
N MET A 15 -35.44 2.71 -5.49
CA MET A 15 -34.34 1.81 -5.90
C MET A 15 -34.51 1.32 -7.36
N GLU A 16 -35.72 1.42 -7.92
CA GLU A 16 -36.06 1.09 -9.30
C GLU A 16 -35.50 2.07 -10.34
N ARG A 17 -35.05 3.26 -9.95
CA ARG A 17 -34.50 4.31 -10.84
C ARG A 17 -33.01 4.14 -11.16
N ILE A 18 -32.30 3.29 -10.40
CA ILE A 18 -30.85 3.07 -10.55
C ILE A 18 -30.50 2.55 -11.96
N PRO A 19 -31.22 1.57 -12.54
CA PRO A 19 -30.94 1.09 -13.90
C PRO A 19 -31.12 2.18 -14.97
N GLU A 20 -32.14 3.04 -14.83
CA GLU A 20 -32.41 4.15 -15.74
C GLU A 20 -31.29 5.20 -15.70
N PHE A 21 -30.80 5.51 -14.49
CA PHE A 21 -29.67 6.40 -14.29
C PHE A 21 -28.37 5.82 -14.88
N VAL A 22 -28.11 4.53 -14.68
CA VAL A 22 -26.92 3.85 -15.23
C VAL A 22 -26.93 3.83 -16.76
N GLY A 23 -28.10 3.57 -17.36
CA GLY A 23 -28.26 3.59 -18.81
C GLY A 23 -28.09 4.99 -19.41
N ASN A 24 -28.63 6.02 -18.76
CA ASN A 24 -28.61 7.39 -19.27
C ASN A 24 -27.28 8.12 -19.00
N HIS A 25 -26.53 7.69 -17.98
CA HIS A 25 -25.29 8.35 -17.54
C HIS A 25 -24.10 7.39 -17.56
N LEU A 26 -23.96 6.62 -18.64
CA LEU A 26 -22.91 5.61 -18.80
C LEU A 26 -21.49 6.19 -18.58
N PHE A 27 -21.25 7.43 -19.04
CA PHE A 27 -19.98 8.12 -18.82
C PHE A 27 -19.68 8.35 -17.33
N LEU A 28 -20.64 8.89 -16.57
CA LEU A 28 -20.46 9.16 -15.13
C LEU A 28 -20.29 7.87 -14.33
N VAL A 29 -21.05 6.82 -14.66
CA VAL A 29 -20.91 5.51 -14.03
C VAL A 29 -19.56 4.88 -14.36
N SER A 30 -19.11 4.95 -15.61
CA SER A 30 -17.81 4.41 -16.01
C SER A 30 -16.65 5.14 -15.31
N LEU A 31 -16.73 6.47 -15.18
CA LEU A 31 -15.75 7.27 -14.45
C LEU A 31 -15.74 6.91 -12.97
N PHE A 32 -16.92 6.78 -12.36
CA PHE A 32 -17.05 6.38 -10.96
C PHE A 32 -16.47 4.99 -10.70
N VAL A 33 -16.80 4.01 -11.56
CA VAL A 33 -16.22 2.67 -11.49
C VAL A 33 -14.70 2.73 -11.69
N ALA A 34 -14.20 3.46 -12.68
CA ALA A 34 -12.75 3.59 -12.91
C ALA A 34 -12.02 4.14 -11.69
N LEU A 35 -12.57 5.16 -11.02
CA LEU A 35 -12.02 5.71 -9.78
C LEU A 35 -12.09 4.70 -8.63
N LEU A 36 -13.19 3.96 -8.50
CA LEU A 36 -13.31 2.89 -7.49
C LEU A 36 -12.31 1.77 -7.72
N VAL A 37 -12.09 1.35 -8.97
CA VAL A 37 -11.12 0.30 -9.29
C VAL A 37 -9.70 0.83 -9.10
N MET A 38 -9.40 2.08 -9.46
CA MET A 38 -8.11 2.73 -9.16
C MET A 38 -7.83 2.82 -7.65
N LEU A 39 -8.83 3.19 -6.86
CA LEU A 39 -8.74 3.22 -5.40
C LEU A 39 -8.59 1.81 -4.81
N ALA A 40 -9.33 0.84 -5.34
CA ALA A 40 -9.22 -0.55 -4.94
C ALA A 40 -7.82 -1.10 -5.27
N TRP A 41 -7.26 -0.82 -6.45
CA TRP A 41 -5.87 -1.16 -6.77
C TRP A 41 -4.88 -0.49 -5.83
N ASN A 42 -5.13 0.76 -5.42
CA ASN A 42 -4.28 1.43 -4.44
C ASN A 42 -4.34 0.79 -3.05
N LEU A 43 -5.53 0.39 -2.59
CA LEU A 43 -5.71 -0.25 -1.28
C LEU A 43 -5.26 -1.72 -1.26
N PHE A 44 -5.70 -2.52 -2.23
CA PHE A 44 -5.41 -3.95 -2.29
C PHE A 44 -4.06 -4.27 -2.91
N GLY A 45 -3.46 -3.33 -3.65
CA GLY A 45 -2.11 -3.49 -4.20
C GLY A 45 -1.07 -3.66 -3.09
N ALA A 46 -1.22 -2.96 -1.96
CA ALA A 46 -0.32 -3.08 -0.81
C ALA A 46 -0.40 -4.46 -0.13
N SER A 47 -1.56 -5.12 -0.12
CA SER A 47 -1.68 -6.49 0.41
C SER A 47 -1.24 -7.58 -0.57
N LEU A 48 -1.13 -7.29 -1.87
CA LEU A 48 -0.68 -8.25 -2.89
C LEU A 48 0.83 -8.25 -3.10
N THR A 49 1.56 -7.23 -2.65
CA THR A 49 3.03 -7.18 -2.76
C THR A 49 3.73 -8.13 -1.78
N GLY A 50 3.03 -8.74 -0.82
CA GLY A 50 3.63 -9.64 0.16
C GLY A 50 4.58 -8.94 1.14
N VAL A 51 4.59 -7.61 1.15
CA VAL A 51 5.36 -6.80 2.08
C VAL A 51 4.51 -6.58 3.32
N GLU A 52 4.82 -7.30 4.39
CA GLU A 52 4.25 -7.04 5.71
C GLU A 52 4.98 -5.84 6.32
N GLU A 53 4.23 -4.78 6.65
CA GLU A 53 4.79 -3.66 7.41
C GLU A 53 4.92 -4.10 8.86
N VAL A 54 6.16 -4.22 9.32
CA VAL A 54 6.49 -4.71 10.66
C VAL A 54 6.79 -3.52 11.56
N ASP A 55 6.13 -3.43 12.71
CA ASP A 55 6.43 -2.39 13.71
C ASP A 55 7.82 -2.63 14.34
N ALA A 56 8.39 -1.59 14.96
CA ALA A 56 9.69 -1.68 15.62
C ALA A 56 9.78 -2.80 16.67
N VAL A 57 8.67 -3.07 17.38
CA VAL A 57 8.59 -4.16 18.36
C VAL A 57 8.67 -5.53 17.69
N ASP A 58 7.89 -5.74 16.63
CA ASP A 58 7.86 -7.00 15.89
C ASP A 58 9.17 -7.23 15.14
N ALA A 59 9.77 -6.18 14.58
CA ALA A 59 11.08 -6.25 13.94
C ALA A 59 12.15 -6.70 14.94
N THR A 60 12.12 -6.17 16.17
CA THR A 60 13.03 -6.58 17.25
C THR A 60 12.81 -8.05 17.63
N LEU A 61 11.56 -8.53 17.60
CA LEU A 61 11.23 -9.93 17.87
C LEU A 61 11.81 -10.85 16.79
N LEU A 62 11.61 -10.52 15.51
CA LEU A 62 12.14 -11.26 14.36
C LEU A 62 13.67 -11.31 14.37
N ILE A 63 14.34 -10.18 14.67
CA ILE A 63 15.80 -10.12 14.78
C ILE A 63 16.30 -11.04 15.90
N ASN A 64 15.70 -10.96 17.08
CA ASN A 64 16.22 -11.64 18.27
C ASN A 64 15.85 -13.13 18.33
N LYS A 65 14.67 -13.52 17.85
CA LYS A 65 14.19 -14.90 17.94
C LYS A 65 14.44 -15.72 16.69
N GLU A 66 14.31 -15.10 15.52
CA GLU A 66 14.38 -15.79 14.23
C GLU A 66 15.69 -15.49 13.48
N GLY A 67 16.55 -14.65 14.07
CA GLY A 67 17.84 -14.28 13.48
C GLY A 67 17.67 -13.46 12.21
N GLY A 68 16.61 -12.63 12.15
CA GLY A 68 16.27 -11.84 10.96
C GLY A 68 17.41 -10.96 10.46
N LEU A 69 17.56 -10.89 9.14
CA LEU A 69 18.51 -10.02 8.48
C LEU A 69 17.90 -8.63 8.32
N VAL A 70 18.55 -7.61 8.88
CA VAL A 70 18.20 -6.21 8.60
C VAL A 70 18.93 -5.75 7.34
N VAL A 71 18.20 -5.22 6.37
CA VAL A 71 18.73 -4.67 5.12
C VAL A 71 18.42 -3.18 5.08
N ASP A 72 19.45 -2.34 5.16
CA ASP A 72 19.29 -0.89 5.06
C ASP A 72 19.47 -0.46 3.60
N VAL A 73 18.41 0.11 3.03
CA VAL A 73 18.34 0.43 1.59
C VAL A 73 18.69 1.87 1.27
N ARG A 74 19.15 2.62 2.28
CA ARG A 74 19.66 3.99 2.14
C ARG A 74 21.06 4.00 1.52
N GLY A 75 21.51 5.20 1.12
CA GLY A 75 22.86 5.39 0.62
C GLY A 75 23.94 5.08 1.68
N ALA A 76 25.15 4.77 1.24
CA ALA A 76 26.26 4.42 2.12
C ALA A 76 26.63 5.53 3.12
N GLU A 77 26.48 6.80 2.74
CA GLU A 77 26.76 7.93 3.64
C GLU A 77 25.76 8.00 4.81
N GLU A 78 24.47 7.77 4.54
CA GLU A 78 23.43 7.73 5.59
C GLU A 78 23.62 6.51 6.50
N PHE A 79 23.99 5.37 5.93
CA PHE A 79 24.31 4.17 6.69
C PHE A 79 25.52 4.41 7.61
N ALA A 80 26.57 5.04 7.10
CA ALA A 80 27.76 5.37 7.88
C ALA A 80 27.48 6.40 8.99
N ALA A 81 26.54 7.32 8.79
CA ALA A 81 26.13 8.28 9.81
C ALA A 81 25.40 7.62 11.00
N GLY A 82 24.78 6.46 10.79
CA GLY A 82 24.15 5.67 11.83
C GLY A 82 23.20 4.62 11.26
N HIS A 83 23.34 3.38 11.72
CA HIS A 83 22.56 2.24 11.26
C HIS A 83 22.29 1.23 12.39
N ILE A 84 21.35 0.33 12.13
CA ILE A 84 21.03 -0.78 13.05
C ILE A 84 22.20 -1.76 13.06
N ILE A 85 22.60 -2.22 14.25
CA ILE A 85 23.72 -3.14 14.42
C ILE A 85 23.49 -4.43 13.61
N ASN A 86 24.52 -4.88 12.89
CA ASN A 86 24.49 -6.04 11.98
C ASN A 86 23.61 -5.88 10.74
N ALA A 87 23.12 -4.68 10.43
CA ALA A 87 22.42 -4.43 9.19
C ALA A 87 23.36 -4.54 7.97
N LEU A 88 22.84 -5.10 6.88
CA LEU A 88 23.48 -5.10 5.58
C LEU A 88 23.07 -3.84 4.83
N ASN A 89 24.04 -2.99 4.44
CA ASN A 89 23.73 -1.88 3.54
C ASN A 89 23.62 -2.36 2.09
N LEU A 90 22.41 -2.26 1.54
CA LEU A 90 22.10 -2.61 0.16
C LEU A 90 21.26 -1.48 -0.46
N PRO A 91 21.90 -0.38 -0.89
CA PRO A 91 21.20 0.78 -1.44
C PRO A 91 20.27 0.38 -2.59
N LEU A 92 19.07 0.99 -2.66
CA LEU A 92 18.09 0.72 -3.73
C LEU A 92 18.70 0.77 -5.14
N ALA A 93 19.64 1.69 -5.37
CA ALA A 93 20.33 1.84 -6.66
C ALA A 93 21.14 0.62 -7.09
N ASP A 94 21.65 -0.14 -6.12
CA ASP A 94 22.51 -1.31 -6.35
C ASP A 94 21.78 -2.64 -6.14
N MET A 95 20.50 -2.60 -5.73
CA MET A 95 19.76 -3.80 -5.36
C MET A 95 19.63 -4.81 -6.48
N ASP A 96 19.34 -4.39 -7.71
CA ASP A 96 19.21 -5.32 -8.84
C ASP A 96 20.52 -6.06 -9.14
N ALA A 97 21.65 -5.38 -9.01
CA ALA A 97 22.97 -5.96 -9.24
C ALA A 97 23.44 -6.86 -8.09
N ARG A 98 23.00 -6.55 -6.85
CA ARG A 98 23.49 -7.19 -5.62
C ARG A 98 22.45 -8.06 -4.92
N ARG A 99 21.27 -8.27 -5.52
CA ARG A 99 20.18 -9.10 -4.98
C ARG A 99 20.65 -10.52 -4.62
N GLY A 100 21.64 -11.06 -5.32
CA GLY A 100 22.26 -12.35 -5.01
C GLY A 100 22.92 -12.43 -3.63
N GLU A 101 23.22 -11.30 -2.98
CA GLU A 101 23.68 -11.29 -1.58
C GLU A 101 22.61 -11.80 -0.61
N LEU A 102 21.33 -11.55 -0.94
CA LEU A 102 20.18 -12.03 -0.16
C LEU A 102 19.94 -13.53 -0.32
N ASP A 103 20.52 -14.16 -1.36
CA ASP A 103 20.31 -15.60 -1.60
C ASP A 103 20.82 -16.47 -0.44
N LYS A 104 21.79 -15.97 0.32
CA LYS A 104 22.35 -16.63 1.52
C LYS A 104 21.41 -16.59 2.73
N TYR A 105 20.36 -15.79 2.67
CA TYR A 105 19.48 -15.48 3.78
C TYR A 105 18.01 -15.82 3.49
N LYS A 106 17.73 -16.59 2.44
CA LYS A 106 16.35 -17.01 2.06
C LYS A 106 15.61 -17.76 3.16
N ASP A 107 16.33 -18.42 4.05
CA ASP A 107 15.76 -19.18 5.17
C ASP A 107 15.46 -18.32 6.40
N LYS A 108 15.72 -17.01 6.34
CA LYS A 108 15.58 -16.07 7.47
C LYS A 108 14.65 -14.92 7.10
N PRO A 109 13.93 -14.34 8.07
CA PRO A 109 13.14 -13.14 7.81
C PRO A 109 14.07 -11.99 7.39
N VAL A 110 13.76 -11.35 6.26
CA VAL A 110 14.50 -10.18 5.74
C VAL A 110 13.68 -8.93 6.03
N ILE A 111 14.27 -8.00 6.78
CA ILE A 111 13.63 -6.78 7.25
C ILE A 111 14.30 -5.61 6.52
N ALA A 112 13.61 -5.03 5.54
CA ALA A 112 14.10 -3.85 4.85
C ALA A 112 13.80 -2.58 5.65
N VAL A 113 14.81 -1.71 5.79
CA VAL A 113 14.73 -0.45 6.53
C VAL A 113 15.13 0.70 5.61
N CYS A 114 14.36 1.78 5.64
CA CYS A 114 14.71 3.03 4.96
C CYS A 114 14.42 4.24 5.86
N GLY A 115 14.90 5.41 5.47
CA GLY A 115 14.81 6.62 6.29
C GLY A 115 13.40 7.20 6.46
N SER A 116 12.44 6.84 5.60
CA SER A 116 11.10 7.45 5.59
C SER A 116 9.92 6.48 5.54
N GLY A 117 10.14 5.18 5.37
CA GLY A 117 9.10 4.14 5.16
C GLY A 117 8.91 3.71 3.69
N PRO A 118 8.51 4.60 2.74
CA PRO A 118 8.10 4.22 1.38
C PRO A 118 9.16 3.50 0.54
N SER A 119 10.43 3.78 0.79
CA SER A 119 11.54 3.19 0.02
C SER A 119 11.82 1.74 0.43
N ALA A 120 11.45 1.32 1.65
CA ALA A 120 11.62 -0.06 2.11
C ALA A 120 10.67 -1.01 1.37
N ALA A 121 9.45 -0.58 1.06
CA ALA A 121 8.47 -1.37 0.31
C ALA A 121 8.90 -1.68 -1.15
N ARG A 122 9.89 -0.96 -1.69
CA ARG A 122 10.44 -1.20 -3.05
C ARG A 122 11.64 -2.15 -3.07
N ALA A 123 12.17 -2.47 -1.90
CA ALA A 123 13.40 -3.24 -1.76
C ALA A 123 13.17 -4.75 -1.67
N VAL A 124 11.98 -5.15 -1.25
CA VAL A 124 11.59 -6.55 -0.99
C VAL A 124 10.75 -7.08 -2.14
#